data_AF-A0A2M8CZW5-F1
#
_entry.id   AF-A0A2M8CZW5-F1
#
_cell.length_a   1.000
_cell.length_b   1.000
_cell.length_c   1.000
_cell.angle_alpha   90.00
_cell.angle_beta   90.00
_cell.angle_gamma   90.00
#
_symmetry.space_group_name_H-M   'P 1'
#
loop_
_entity.id
_entity.type
_entity.pdbx_description
1 polymer ?
#
loop_
_entity_poly.entity_id
_entity_poly.type
_entity_poly.pdbx_seq_one_letter_code
_entity_poly.pdbx_strand_id
1 'polypeptide(L)'
;MATLTIRMPDDKAERLKQLAIHRGISVNKLFEEWAAMGISEFDCESRFMARAARGSREHGLSMLAELDRRDREDPGKSRYGLHDHEQSPL
;
A
#
# COMPACT_ATOMS: atom_id res chain seq x y z
N MET A 1 -22.81 1.46 15.50
CA MET A 1 -22.21 0.40 14.67
C MET A 1 -23.28 -0.13 13.71
N ALA A 2 -22.93 -0.32 12.44
CA ALA A 2 -23.77 -1.06 11.50
C ALA A 2 -23.52 -2.57 11.65
N THR A 3 -24.49 -3.41 11.29
CA THR A 3 -24.37 -4.87 11.35
C THR A 3 -24.28 -5.44 9.94
N LEU A 4 -23.32 -6.35 9.71
CA LEU A 4 -23.16 -7.09 8.46
C LEU A 4 -23.43 -8.57 8.71
N THR A 5 -24.45 -9.13 8.04
CA THR A 5 -24.78 -10.56 8.11
C THR A 5 -24.39 -11.22 6.80
N ILE A 6 -23.46 -12.17 6.86
CA ILE A 6 -22.94 -12.89 5.68
C ILE A 6 -23.30 -14.37 5.81
N ARG A 7 -23.89 -14.96 4.77
CA ARG A 7 -24.06 -16.41 4.67
C ARG A 7 -22.86 -17.00 3.92
N MET A 8 -22.25 -18.02 4.50
CA MET A 8 -21.14 -18.75 3.88
C MET A 8 -21.15 -20.22 4.34
N PRO A 9 -20.50 -21.13 3.59
CA PRO A 9 -20.26 -22.49 4.02
C PRO A 9 -19.52 -22.58 5.37
N ASP A 10 -19.84 -23.60 6.16
CA ASP A 10 -19.29 -23.79 7.51
C ASP A 10 -17.77 -23.95 7.51
N ASP A 11 -17.21 -24.60 6.49
CA ASP A 11 -15.76 -24.78 6.34
C ASP A 11 -15.02 -23.44 6.20
N LYS A 12 -15.60 -22.48 5.48
CA LYS A 12 -15.07 -21.12 5.37
C LYS A 12 -15.19 -20.35 6.67
N ALA A 13 -16.35 -20.44 7.33
CA ALA A 13 -16.56 -19.79 8.62
C ALA A 13 -15.54 -20.29 9.67
N GLU A 14 -15.25 -21.59 9.69
CA GLU A 14 -14.28 -22.16 10.61
C GLU A 14 -12.85 -21.70 10.32
N ARG A 15 -12.43 -21.68 9.04
CA ARG A 15 -11.13 -21.14 8.65
C ARG A 15 -10.94 -19.67 9.05
N LEU A 16 -12.00 -18.86 8.97
CA LEU A 16 -11.96 -17.47 9.43
C LEU A 16 -11.79 -17.35 10.95
N LYS A 17 -12.45 -18.22 11.73
CA LYS A 17 -12.22 -18.27 13.18
C LYS A 17 -10.77 -18.64 13.51
N GLN A 18 -10.22 -19.66 12.85
CA GLN A 18 -8.83 -20.07 13.06
C GLN A 18 -7.85 -18.94 12.72
N LEU A 19 -8.10 -18.20 11.63
CA LEU A 19 -7.30 -17.04 11.28
C LEU A 19 -7.38 -15.93 12.33
N ALA A 20 -8.57 -15.66 12.87
CA ALA A 20 -8.77 -14.67 13.92
C ALA A 20 -8.05 -15.08 15.22
N ILE A 21 -8.13 -16.36 15.61
CA ILE A 21 -7.42 -16.94 16.76
C ILE A 21 -5.91 -16.79 16.59
N HIS A 22 -5.38 -17.17 15.42
CA HIS A 22 -3.94 -17.05 15.13
C HIS A 22 -3.46 -15.59 15.23
N ARG A 23 -4.31 -14.62 14.87
CA ARG A 23 -4.01 -13.18 14.98
C ARG A 23 -4.31 -12.59 16.36
N GLY A 24 -4.91 -13.36 17.28
CA GLY A 24 -5.30 -12.87 18.61
C GLY A 24 -6.44 -11.85 18.59
N ILE A 25 -7.30 -11.86 17.57
CA ILE A 25 -8.42 -10.92 17.41
C ILE A 25 -9.77 -11.64 17.25
N SER A 26 -10.87 -10.91 17.42
CA SER A 26 -12.20 -11.47 17.12
C SER A 26 -12.46 -11.51 15.61
N VAL A 27 -13.37 -12.39 15.17
CA VAL A 27 -13.80 -12.46 13.75
C VAL A 27 -14.41 -11.12 13.31
N ASN A 28 -15.16 -10.44 14.19
CA ASN A 28 -15.68 -9.12 13.88
C ASN A 28 -14.57 -8.10 13.63
N LYS A 29 -13.52 -8.10 14.46
CA LYS A 29 -12.38 -7.19 14.27
C LYS A 29 -11.59 -7.52 13.00
N LEU A 30 -11.44 -8.81 12.69
CA LEU A 30 -10.83 -9.26 11.43
C LEU A 30 -11.57 -8.67 10.21
N PHE A 31 -12.91 -8.73 10.19
CA PHE A 31 -13.70 -8.14 9.11
C PHE A 31 -13.64 -6.61 9.10
N GLU A 32 -13.59 -5.95 10.27
CA GLU A 32 -13.43 -4.50 10.36
C GLU A 32 -12.09 -4.04 9.74
N GLU A 33 -11.00 -4.75 10.02
CA GLU A 33 -9.69 -4.45 9.45
C GLU A 33 -9.65 -4.69 7.94
N TRP A 34 -10.25 -5.79 7.48
CA TRP A 34 -10.37 -6.08 6.06
C TRP A 34 -11.22 -5.05 5.33
N ALA A 35 -12.33 -4.61 5.91
CA ALA A 35 -13.15 -3.55 5.35
C ALA A 35 -12.37 -2.23 5.26
N ALA A 36 -11.62 -1.86 6.31
CA ALA A 36 -10.78 -0.66 6.30
C ALA A 36 -9.68 -0.71 5.22
N MET A 37 -9.02 -1.87 5.06
CA MET A 37 -8.04 -2.07 4.00
C MET A 37 -8.69 -1.99 2.61
N GLY A 38 -9.80 -2.70 2.38
CA GLY A 38 -10.50 -2.68 1.09
C GLY A 38 -10.99 -1.30 0.68
N ILE A 39 -11.49 -0.49 1.63
CA ILE A 39 -11.88 0.91 1.36
C ILE A 39 -10.64 1.74 0.99
N SER A 40 -9.55 1.59 1.75
CA SER A 40 -8.32 2.34 1.50
C SER A 40 -7.70 2.00 0.14
N GLU A 41 -7.71 0.71 -0.24
CA GLU A 41 -7.24 0.23 -1.55
C GLU A 41 -8.09 0.82 -2.68
N PHE A 42 -9.42 0.75 -2.55
CA PHE A 42 -10.35 1.30 -3.53
C PHE A 42 -10.18 2.82 -3.71
N ASP A 43 -10.06 3.56 -2.61
CA ASP A 43 -9.82 5.00 -2.65
C ASP A 43 -8.47 5.34 -3.30
N CYS A 44 -7.43 4.54 -3.01
CA CYS A 44 -6.11 4.70 -3.60
C CYS A 44 -6.14 4.49 -5.12
N GLU A 45 -6.74 3.39 -5.57
CA GLU A 45 -6.90 3.07 -6.99
C GLU A 45 -7.71 4.15 -7.71
N SER A 46 -8.86 4.54 -7.14
CA SER A 46 -9.73 5.57 -7.71
C SER A 46 -8.98 6.90 -7.88
N ARG A 47 -8.20 7.31 -6.88
CA ARG A 47 -7.38 8.53 -6.94
C ARG A 47 -6.26 8.41 -7.96
N PHE A 48 -5.60 7.25 -8.03
CA PHE A 48 -4.56 6.99 -9.01
C PHE A 48 -5.11 7.09 -10.44
N MET A 49 -6.21 6.41 -10.74
CA MET A 49 -6.84 6.43 -12.06
C MET A 49 -7.30 7.84 -12.45
N ALA A 50 -7.90 8.58 -11.51
CA ALA A 50 -8.29 9.98 -11.74
C ALA A 50 -7.10 10.91 -12.01
N ARG A 51 -5.91 10.63 -11.45
CA ARG A 51 -4.68 11.36 -11.76
C ARG A 51 -4.09 10.92 -13.09
N ALA A 52 -4.05 9.62 -13.37
CA ALA A 52 -3.54 9.05 -14.61
C ALA A 52 -4.32 9.57 -15.83
N ALA A 53 -5.66 9.66 -15.74
CA ALA A 53 -6.50 10.21 -16.80
C ALA A 53 -6.18 11.67 -17.17
N ARG A 54 -5.65 12.45 -16.23
CA ARG A 54 -5.22 13.85 -16.44
C ARG A 54 -3.73 13.98 -16.73
N GLY A 55 -2.95 12.92 -16.54
CA GLY A 55 -1.51 12.93 -16.66
C GLY A 55 -1.04 12.81 -18.11
N SER A 56 0.13 13.38 -18.41
CA SER A 56 0.85 13.13 -19.66
C SER A 56 2.11 12.32 -19.37
N ARG A 57 2.20 11.13 -19.99
CA ARG A 57 3.38 10.27 -19.89
C ARG A 57 4.64 10.96 -20.39
N GLU A 58 4.53 11.66 -21.52
CA GLU A 58 5.65 12.37 -22.13
C GLU A 58 6.20 13.46 -21.21
N HIS A 59 5.31 14.26 -20.62
CA HIS A 59 5.68 15.28 -19.66
C HIS A 59 6.29 14.68 -18.38
N GLY A 60 5.79 13.53 -17.93
CA GLY A 60 6.38 12.80 -16.81
C GLY A 60 7.83 12.36 -17.10
N LEU A 61 8.07 11.78 -18.28
CA LEU A 61 9.40 11.32 -18.69
C LEU A 61 10.38 12.48 -18.90
N SER A 62 9.93 13.62 -19.45
CA SER A 62 10.81 14.77 -19.64
C SER A 62 11.27 15.37 -18.30
N MET A 63 10.38 15.43 -17.30
CA MET A 63 10.73 15.85 -15.94
C MET A 63 11.73 14.90 -15.27
N LEU A 64 11.53 13.57 -15.40
CA LEU A 64 12.48 12.58 -14.87
C LEU A 64 13.86 12.73 -15.52
N ALA A 65 13.92 12.91 -16.84
CA ALA A 65 15.18 13.13 -17.54
C ALA A 65 15.88 14.44 -17.10
N GLU A 66 15.13 15.46 -16.71
CA GLU A 66 15.70 16.68 -16.15
C GLU A 66 16.27 16.46 -14.74
N LEU A 67 15.55 15.75 -13.87
CA LEU A 67 16.04 15.38 -12.54
C LEU A 67 17.31 14.53 -12.63
N ASP A 68 17.34 13.53 -13.52
CA ASP A 68 18.52 12.69 -13.76
C ASP A 68 19.74 13.48 -14.23
N ARG A 69 19.56 14.54 -15.02
CA ARG A 69 20.66 15.43 -15.42
C ARG A 69 21.17 16.23 -14.23
N ARG A 70 20.27 16.82 -13.45
CA ARG A 70 20.61 17.61 -12.25
C ARG A 70 21.37 16.77 -11.22
N ASP A 71 20.94 15.54 -10.98
CA ASP A 71 21.60 14.64 -10.03
C ASP A 71 23.02 14.23 -10.48
N ARG A 72 23.27 14.14 -11.79
CA ARG A 72 24.63 13.89 -12.34
C ARG A 72 25.53 15.12 -12.30
N GLU A 73 24.96 16.31 -12.38
CA GLU A 73 25.69 17.58 -12.41
C GLU A 73 26.07 18.08 -11.01
N ASP A 74 25.32 17.72 -9.95
CA ASP A 74 25.63 18.06 -8.54
C ASP A 74 25.36 16.88 -7.59
N PRO A 75 26.22 15.83 -7.59
CA PRO A 75 26.04 14.64 -6.75
C PRO A 75 26.13 14.92 -5.24
N GLY A 76 26.60 16.11 -4.83
CA GLY A 76 26.77 16.51 -3.43
C GLY A 76 25.52 17.08 -2.75
N LYS A 77 24.41 17.26 -3.50
CA LYS A 77 23.13 17.77 -2.96
C LYS A 77 21.99 16.77 -2.95
N SER A 78 22.25 15.47 -3.12
CA SER A 78 21.26 14.45 -2.80
C SER A 78 20.98 14.46 -1.29
N ARG A 79 19.99 15.26 -0.88
CA ARG A 79 19.53 15.39 0.52
C ARG A 79 18.77 14.15 1.01
N TYR A 80 18.72 13.08 0.21
CA TYR A 80 18.23 11.77 0.61
C TYR A 80 19.33 10.74 0.34
N GLY A 81 20.33 10.71 1.22
CA GLY A 81 21.20 9.56 1.35
C GLY A 81 20.35 8.35 1.70
N LEU A 82 20.18 7.45 0.73
CA LEU A 82 19.68 6.10 0.96
C LEU A 82 20.64 5.49 2.00
N HIS A 83 20.15 5.23 3.21
CA HIS A 83 20.93 4.53 4.22
C HIS A 83 21.20 3.11 3.72
N ASP A 84 22.38 2.89 3.15
CA ASP A 84 22.95 1.54 3.03
C ASP A 84 23.23 1.06 4.45
N HIS A 85 22.31 0.27 4.98
CA HIS A 85 22.58 -0.57 6.14
C HIS A 85 23.45 -1.74 5.67
N GLU A 86 24.75 -1.48 5.47
CA GLU A 86 25.73 -2.56 5.48
C GLU A 86 25.72 -3.17 6.89
N GLN A 87 25.16 -4.38 6.96
CA GLN A 87 25.29 -5.27 8.10
C GLN A 87 26.78 -5.53 8.33
N SER A 88 27.31 -5.07 9.45
CA SER A 88 28.63 -5.48 9.93
C SER A 88 28.44 -6.44 11.11
N PRO A 89 28.94 -7.68 11.04
CA PRO A 89 28.75 -8.67 12.09
C PRO A 89 29.76 -8.48 13.22
N LEU A 90 29.29 -8.56 14.46
CA LEU A 90 30.04 -9.04 15.62
C LEU A 90 29.13 -9.91 16.48
#